data_AF-A0A9E4WIP9-F1
#
_entry.id   AF-A0A9E4WIP9-F1
#
_cell.length_a   1.000
_cell.length_b   1.000
_cell.length_c   1.000
_cell.angle_alpha   90.00
_cell.angle_beta   90.00
_cell.angle_gamma   90.00
#
_symmetry.space_group_name_H-M   'P 1'
#
loop_
_entity.id
_entity.type
_entity.pdbx_description
1 polymer ?
#
loop_
_entity_poly.entity_id
_entity_poly.type
_entity_poly.pdbx_seq_one_letter_code
_entity_poly.pdbx_strand_id
1 'polypeptide(L)'
;PIVDTWWQTETGGILITPLPGAIPTKPGAATVPFFGIEPAILDPENGRELEGNGVSGVLALKTSWPGQMRTIYGDHKRFEETYFDMYRGYYFTGDGSSRDEDGYYWVTGRVDDVINVSGHRMGTAEVESALVLHSTVAEAAVVGYPHEIKGQGIYAYVTLNLGEEYTDELKDILRKQVRTVIGPIATPDVIHWAPALPKTRSGKIMRRILRKIATNEIDTIGDTSTLAEPEVVDSLIASKGE
;
A
#
# COMPACT_ATOMS: atom_id res chain seq x y z
N PRO A 1 9.34 -21.22 -9.92
CA PRO A 1 9.64 -20.23 -8.85
C PRO A 1 8.71 -19.02 -9.03
N ILE A 2 8.14 -18.50 -7.94
CA ILE A 2 7.35 -17.27 -7.98
C ILE A 2 8.33 -16.10 -7.94
N VAL A 3 8.18 -15.13 -8.84
CA VAL A 3 9.01 -13.92 -8.87
C VAL A 3 8.14 -12.72 -8.55
N ASP A 4 8.24 -12.24 -7.30
CA ASP A 4 7.61 -10.99 -6.90
C ASP A 4 8.49 -9.84 -7.40
N THR A 5 7.98 -9.08 -8.38
CA THR A 5 8.73 -8.04 -9.08
C THR A 5 8.22 -6.68 -8.67
N TRP A 6 8.99 -5.96 -7.86
CA TRP A 6 8.68 -4.57 -7.53
C TRP A 6 9.32 -3.61 -8.54
N TRP A 7 8.49 -2.70 -9.08
CA TRP A 7 8.86 -1.63 -9.99
C TRP A 7 7.72 -0.61 -10.13
N GLN A 8 7.98 0.48 -10.84
CA GLN A 8 7.02 1.56 -11.10
C GLN A 8 7.10 2.00 -12.57
N THR A 9 6.08 2.71 -13.06
CA THR A 9 6.09 3.29 -14.41
C THR A 9 7.37 4.09 -14.67
N GLU A 10 7.77 4.89 -13.67
CA GLU A 10 8.91 5.79 -13.65
C GLU A 10 10.27 5.07 -13.69
N THR A 11 10.27 3.78 -13.34
CA THR A 11 11.49 2.98 -13.27
C THR A 11 11.81 2.27 -14.59
N GLY A 12 10.83 2.18 -15.50
CA GLY A 12 10.96 1.56 -16.82
C GLY A 12 11.12 0.03 -16.81
N GLY A 13 11.46 -0.59 -15.69
CA GLY A 13 11.65 -2.02 -15.56
C GLY A 13 11.85 -2.47 -14.12
N ILE A 14 12.04 -3.79 -13.94
CA ILE A 14 12.10 -4.43 -12.62
C ILE A 14 13.32 -3.95 -11.82
N LEU A 15 13.09 -3.55 -10.56
CA LEU A 15 14.15 -3.03 -9.69
C LEU A 15 14.51 -3.94 -8.53
N ILE A 16 13.54 -4.62 -7.92
CA ILE A 16 13.76 -5.57 -6.80
C ILE A 16 12.97 -6.84 -7.13
N THR A 17 13.65 -7.97 -7.23
CA THR A 17 13.02 -9.25 -7.59
C THR A 17 13.95 -10.43 -7.32
N PRO A 18 13.42 -11.63 -7.00
CA PRO A 18 14.25 -12.83 -6.95
C PRO A 18 14.63 -13.28 -8.37
N LEU A 19 15.91 -13.58 -8.58
CA LEU A 19 16.36 -14.29 -9.78
C LEU A 19 16.07 -15.79 -9.63
N PRO A 20 15.21 -16.37 -10.50
CA PRO A 20 14.83 -17.78 -10.38
C PRO A 20 16.06 -18.67 -10.56
N GLY A 21 16.27 -19.59 -9.61
CA GLY A 21 17.45 -20.46 -9.59
C GLY A 21 18.66 -19.91 -8.84
N ALA A 22 18.60 -18.66 -8.36
CA ALA A 22 19.67 -18.05 -7.55
C ALA A 22 19.20 -17.60 -6.16
N ILE A 23 17.98 -17.05 -6.05
CA ILE A 23 17.48 -16.43 -4.82
C ILE A 23 16.32 -17.25 -4.23
N PRO A 24 16.47 -17.79 -3.00
CA PRO A 24 15.34 -18.37 -2.24
C PRO A 24 14.26 -17.32 -2.00
N THR A 25 12.99 -17.67 -2.10
CA THR A 25 11.89 -16.71 -1.95
C THR A 25 11.25 -16.79 -0.56
N LYS A 26 10.94 -15.63 0.02
CA LYS A 26 10.01 -15.52 1.16
C LYS A 26 8.67 -15.01 0.63
N PRO A 27 7.52 -15.66 0.93
CA PRO A 27 6.22 -15.20 0.45
C PRO A 27 5.96 -13.73 0.81
N GLY A 28 5.73 -12.88 -0.19
CA GLY A 28 5.50 -11.44 -0.03
C GLY A 28 6.75 -10.55 -0.02
N ALA A 29 7.96 -11.13 -0.06
CA ALA A 29 9.19 -10.35 -0.21
C ALA A 29 9.57 -10.21 -1.69
N ALA A 30 9.87 -8.98 -2.12
CA ALA A 30 10.49 -8.72 -3.41
C ALA A 30 11.96 -9.22 -3.45
N THR A 31 12.53 -9.53 -2.28
CA THR A 31 13.87 -10.10 -2.06
C THR A 31 15.01 -9.10 -2.25
N VAL A 32 15.79 -9.17 -3.32
CA VAL A 32 17.05 -8.43 -3.50
C VAL A 32 16.97 -7.47 -4.68
N PRO A 33 17.74 -6.37 -4.67
CA PRO A 33 17.83 -5.47 -5.82
C PRO A 33 18.37 -6.17 -7.06
N PHE A 34 17.89 -5.72 -8.21
CA PHE A 34 18.38 -6.10 -9.52
C PHE A 34 19.74 -5.46 -9.81
N PHE A 35 20.38 -5.86 -10.91
CA PHE A 35 21.71 -5.38 -11.26
C PHE A 35 21.76 -3.86 -11.43
N GLY A 36 22.73 -3.21 -10.77
CA GLY A 36 22.93 -1.76 -10.83
C GLY A 36 21.92 -0.94 -10.04
N ILE A 37 21.04 -1.59 -9.25
CA ILE A 37 20.07 -0.90 -8.40
C ILE A 37 20.62 -0.84 -6.98
N GLU A 38 20.70 0.37 -6.43
CA GLU A 38 21.19 0.63 -5.07
C GLU A 38 20.06 1.21 -4.20
N PRO A 39 19.21 0.35 -3.59
CA PRO A 39 18.15 0.80 -2.71
C PRO A 39 18.66 1.19 -1.33
N ALA A 40 18.09 2.27 -0.79
CA ALA A 40 18.26 2.75 0.56
C ALA A 40 16.92 2.74 1.30
N ILE A 41 16.94 2.46 2.60
CA ILE A 41 15.80 2.70 3.49
C ILE A 41 16.11 3.99 4.24
N LEU A 42 15.28 5.01 4.07
CA LEU A 42 15.45 6.31 4.70
C LEU A 42 14.50 6.48 5.88
N ASP A 43 14.97 7.14 6.93
CA ASP A 43 14.12 7.65 7.99
C ASP A 43 13.12 8.66 7.41
N PRO A 44 11.80 8.47 7.59
CA PRO A 44 10.81 9.34 6.98
C PRO A 44 10.86 10.80 7.47
N GLU A 45 11.32 11.04 8.71
CA GLU A 45 11.29 12.35 9.36
C GLU A 45 12.54 13.17 9.04
N ASN A 46 13.72 12.55 9.15
CA ASN A 46 15.00 13.25 9.01
C ASN A 46 15.74 12.93 7.70
N GLY A 47 15.27 11.97 6.91
CA GLY A 47 15.82 11.61 5.61
C GLY A 47 17.20 10.94 5.64
N ARG A 48 17.68 10.54 6.82
CA ARG A 48 18.94 9.80 6.94
C ARG A 48 18.76 8.36 6.50
N GLU A 49 19.79 7.82 5.87
CA GLU A 49 19.81 6.39 5.56
C GLU A 49 19.89 5.55 6.84
N LEU A 50 19.01 4.56 6.92
CA LEU A 50 19.04 3.52 7.95
C LEU A 50 19.92 2.38 7.44
N GLU A 51 21.09 2.25 8.05
CA GLU A 51 22.09 1.23 7.71
C GLU A 51 21.77 -0.12 8.35
N GLY A 52 22.28 -1.20 7.75
CA GLY A 52 22.13 -2.56 8.28
C GLY A 52 20.77 -3.21 8.02
N ASN A 53 20.55 -4.37 8.61
CA ASN A 53 19.32 -5.15 8.47
C ASN A 53 18.37 -4.89 9.64
N GLY A 54 17.12 -5.35 9.53
CA GLY A 54 16.08 -5.14 10.55
C GLY A 54 15.54 -3.71 10.58
N VAL A 55 15.65 -2.97 9.49
CA VAL A 55 15.25 -1.55 9.39
C VAL A 55 13.97 -1.38 8.57
N SER A 56 13.20 -0.33 8.86
CA SER A 56 11.96 0.01 8.16
C SER A 56 11.84 1.52 7.98
N GLY A 57 11.39 1.95 6.79
CA GLY A 57 11.33 3.36 6.44
C GLY A 57 10.84 3.57 5.01
N VAL A 58 11.31 4.64 4.39
CA VAL A 58 11.00 5.01 3.01
C VAL A 58 11.99 4.36 2.05
N LEU A 59 11.50 3.74 0.97
CA LEU A 59 12.34 3.21 -0.08
C LEU A 59 12.80 4.33 -1.02
N ALA A 60 14.11 4.48 -1.16
CA ALA A 60 14.74 5.41 -2.08
C ALA A 60 15.86 4.71 -2.86
N LEU A 61 16.30 5.31 -3.97
CA LEU A 61 17.40 4.78 -4.79
C LEU A 61 18.55 5.79 -4.80
N LYS A 62 19.76 5.33 -4.49
CA LYS A 62 20.96 6.17 -4.34
C LYS A 62 21.47 6.72 -5.65
N THR A 63 21.34 5.94 -6.71
CA THR A 63 21.93 6.21 -8.02
C THR A 63 20.90 5.98 -9.13
N SER A 64 21.16 6.58 -10.29
CA SER A 64 20.35 6.38 -11.49
C SER A 64 20.60 4.99 -12.09
N TRP A 65 19.65 4.51 -12.88
CA TRP A 65 19.74 3.27 -13.65
C TRP A 65 19.35 3.52 -15.12
N PRO A 66 19.68 2.61 -16.05
CA PRO A 66 19.43 2.82 -17.48
C PRO A 66 17.96 3.06 -17.84
N GLY A 67 17.04 2.37 -17.17
CA GLY A 67 15.60 2.43 -17.42
C GLY A 67 14.86 3.61 -16.78
N GLN A 68 15.55 4.45 -15.98
CA GLN A 68 14.90 5.55 -15.26
C GLN A 68 14.27 6.56 -16.24
N MET A 69 13.02 6.96 -15.98
CA MET A 69 12.38 8.06 -16.70
C MET A 69 13.25 9.32 -16.64
N ARG A 70 13.16 10.16 -17.68
CA ARG A 70 14.04 11.34 -17.81
C ARG A 70 13.38 12.65 -17.41
N THR A 71 12.04 12.72 -17.47
CA THR A 71 11.26 13.91 -17.13
C THR A 71 9.76 13.59 -17.13
N ILE A 72 8.94 14.52 -16.62
CA ILE A 72 7.52 14.64 -16.97
C ILE A 72 7.43 15.53 -18.23
N TYR A 73 6.60 15.13 -19.21
CA TYR A 73 6.47 15.84 -20.47
C TYR A 73 5.93 17.26 -20.26
N GLY A 74 6.68 18.26 -20.71
CA GLY A 74 6.34 19.68 -20.56
C GLY A 74 6.53 20.26 -19.16
N ASP A 75 7.01 19.49 -18.18
CA ASP A 75 7.10 19.91 -16.78
C ASP A 75 8.26 19.24 -16.03
N HIS A 76 9.50 19.62 -16.35
CA HIS A 76 10.70 19.09 -15.68
C HIS A 76 10.77 19.50 -14.21
N LYS A 77 10.23 20.67 -13.86
CA LYS A 77 10.20 21.17 -12.49
C LYS A 77 9.41 20.24 -11.59
N ARG A 78 8.24 19.80 -12.04
CA ARG A 78 7.45 18.81 -11.30
C ARG A 78 8.16 17.47 -11.16
N PHE A 79 8.97 17.05 -12.14
CA PHE A 79 9.79 15.85 -12.04
C PHE A 79 10.83 15.96 -10.91
N GLU A 80 11.55 17.07 -10.81
CA GLU A 80 12.49 17.32 -9.70
C GLU A 80 11.75 17.37 -8.35
N GLU A 81 10.67 18.15 -8.27
CA GLU A 81 9.87 18.32 -7.05
C GLU A 81 9.28 17.00 -6.54
N THR A 82 8.79 16.15 -7.45
CA THR A 82 8.10 14.92 -7.08
C THR A 82 9.08 13.83 -6.63
N TYR A 83 10.22 13.69 -7.30
CA TYR A 83 11.07 12.51 -7.15
C TYR A 83 12.42 12.79 -6.48
N PHE A 84 12.86 14.05 -6.33
CA PHE A 84 14.22 14.36 -5.85
C PHE A 84 14.29 15.44 -4.75
N ASP A 85 13.26 16.28 -4.61
CA ASP A 85 13.29 17.36 -3.62
C ASP A 85 13.10 16.88 -2.17
N MET A 86 12.23 15.88 -1.96
CA MET A 86 11.90 15.38 -0.61
C MET A 86 13.12 14.78 0.09
N TYR A 87 13.93 14.00 -0.64
CA TYR A 87 15.14 13.36 -0.13
C TYR A 87 16.30 13.67 -1.07
N ARG A 88 16.90 14.86 -0.90
CA ARG A 88 17.98 15.33 -1.78
C ARG A 88 19.13 14.33 -1.86
N GLY A 89 19.54 14.02 -3.09
CA GLY A 89 20.58 13.03 -3.38
C GLY A 89 20.05 11.62 -3.65
N TYR A 90 18.73 11.40 -3.50
CA TYR A 90 18.08 10.12 -3.78
C TYR A 90 16.92 10.31 -4.76
N TYR A 91 16.59 9.24 -5.50
CA TYR A 91 15.28 9.12 -6.14
C TYR A 91 14.28 8.55 -5.12
N PHE A 92 13.25 9.34 -4.80
CA PHE A 92 12.16 8.94 -3.92
C PHE A 92 11.11 8.13 -4.69
N THR A 93 10.88 6.90 -4.25
CA THR A 93 9.93 5.99 -4.91
C THR A 93 8.48 6.29 -4.52
N GLY A 94 8.24 6.89 -3.35
CA GLY A 94 6.90 7.01 -2.77
C GLY A 94 6.39 5.72 -2.11
N ASP A 95 7.22 4.68 -2.01
CA ASP A 95 6.90 3.43 -1.33
C ASP A 95 7.64 3.33 0.02
N GLY A 96 6.98 2.71 1.00
CA GLY A 96 7.59 2.25 2.24
C GLY A 96 8.18 0.87 2.04
N SER A 97 9.28 0.58 2.74
CA SER A 97 9.89 -0.74 2.70
C SER A 97 10.62 -1.06 4.00
N SER A 98 10.67 -2.34 4.34
CA SER A 98 11.58 -2.87 5.35
C SER A 98 12.63 -3.78 4.73
N ARG A 99 13.81 -3.81 5.34
CA ARG A 99 14.90 -4.75 5.03
C ARG A 99 15.06 -5.67 6.22
N ASP A 100 14.72 -6.95 6.04
CA ASP A 100 14.80 -7.94 7.12
C ASP A 100 16.24 -8.37 7.43
N GLU A 101 16.39 -9.25 8.44
CA GLU A 101 17.69 -9.76 8.91
C GLU A 101 18.52 -10.47 7.83
N ASP A 102 17.87 -11.04 6.81
CA ASP A 102 18.54 -11.69 5.67
C ASP A 102 18.84 -10.70 4.52
N GLY A 103 18.52 -9.41 4.71
CA GLY A 103 18.69 -8.35 3.72
C GLY A 103 17.58 -8.30 2.67
N TYR A 104 16.45 -8.99 2.89
CA TYR A 104 15.35 -9.01 1.91
C TYR A 104 14.48 -7.78 2.08
N TYR A 105 14.12 -7.18 0.95
CA TYR A 105 13.23 -6.03 0.87
C TYR A 105 11.78 -6.50 0.81
N TRP A 106 10.98 -5.92 1.71
CA TRP A 106 9.53 -6.07 1.80
C TRP A 106 8.92 -4.71 1.53
N VAL A 107 8.14 -4.60 0.45
CA VAL A 107 7.50 -3.33 0.10
C VAL A 107 6.17 -3.28 0.83
N THR A 108 6.03 -2.32 1.75
CA THR A 108 4.88 -2.23 2.67
C THR A 108 3.72 -1.41 2.10
N GLY A 109 3.87 -0.91 0.87
CA GLY A 109 2.90 -0.10 0.16
C GLY A 109 3.34 1.35 0.03
N ARG A 110 2.43 2.21 -0.43
CA ARG A 110 2.74 3.63 -0.66
C ARG A 110 2.84 4.38 0.67
N VAL A 111 3.78 5.33 0.77
CA VAL A 111 3.95 6.12 2.01
C VAL A 111 2.79 7.08 2.28
N ASP A 112 2.07 7.51 1.24
CA ASP A 112 0.85 8.30 1.34
C ASP A 112 -0.35 7.45 1.82
N ASP A 113 -0.26 6.13 1.69
CA ASP A 113 -1.19 5.14 2.23
C ASP A 113 -0.82 4.64 3.64
N VAL A 114 0.30 5.10 4.25
CA VAL A 114 0.61 4.80 5.65
C VAL A 114 -0.38 5.53 6.59
N ILE A 115 -0.96 4.78 7.53
CA ILE A 115 -1.91 5.30 8.50
C ILE A 115 -1.18 5.55 9.83
N ASN A 116 -1.50 6.66 10.49
CA ASN A 116 -1.00 6.99 11.83
C ASN A 116 -2.09 6.82 12.89
N VAL A 117 -2.13 5.66 13.53
CA VAL A 117 -3.13 5.29 14.53
C VAL A 117 -2.54 5.48 15.91
N SER A 118 -2.97 6.54 16.62
CA SER A 118 -2.45 6.85 17.97
C SER A 118 -0.92 6.92 18.03
N GLY A 119 -0.29 7.55 17.04
CA GLY A 119 1.17 7.71 16.95
C GLY A 119 1.91 6.53 16.30
N HIS A 120 1.24 5.43 16.02
CA HIS A 120 1.85 4.26 15.39
C HIS A 120 1.68 4.33 13.87
N ARG A 121 2.80 4.34 13.14
CA ARG A 121 2.80 4.27 11.67
C ARG A 121 2.61 2.82 11.24
N MET A 122 1.60 2.58 10.41
CA MET A 122 1.24 1.24 9.95
C MET A 122 1.00 1.23 8.44
N GLY A 123 1.54 0.22 7.76
CA GLY A 123 1.25 -0.01 6.35
C GLY A 123 -0.14 -0.60 6.17
N THR A 124 -0.89 -0.11 5.19
CA THR A 124 -2.21 -0.68 4.84
C THR A 124 -2.11 -2.13 4.39
N ALA A 125 -1.03 -2.49 3.69
CA ALA A 125 -0.81 -3.85 3.18
C ALA A 125 -0.74 -4.91 4.28
N GLU A 126 -0.23 -4.57 5.47
CA GLU A 126 -0.15 -5.51 6.60
C GLU A 126 -1.56 -5.86 7.09
N VAL A 127 -2.41 -4.85 7.27
CA VAL A 127 -3.80 -5.01 7.70
C VAL A 127 -4.63 -5.74 6.64
N GLU A 128 -4.44 -5.38 5.36
CA GLU A 128 -5.08 -6.07 4.23
C GLU A 128 -4.69 -7.55 4.20
N SER A 129 -3.41 -7.87 4.37
CA SER A 129 -2.92 -9.25 4.44
C SER A 129 -3.53 -10.01 5.61
N ALA A 130 -3.62 -9.39 6.79
CA ALA A 130 -4.23 -10.01 7.97
C ALA A 130 -5.73 -10.32 7.78
N LEU A 131 -6.46 -9.48 7.04
CA LEU A 131 -7.85 -9.72 6.67
C LEU A 131 -7.97 -10.87 5.66
N VAL A 132 -7.16 -10.86 4.60
CA VAL A 132 -7.16 -11.87 3.53
C VAL A 132 -6.71 -13.25 4.02
N LEU A 133 -5.98 -13.34 5.15
CA LEU A 133 -5.68 -14.62 5.80
C LEU A 133 -6.94 -15.37 6.28
N HIS A 134 -8.08 -14.70 6.45
CA HIS A 134 -9.35 -15.35 6.80
C HIS A 134 -9.99 -16.01 5.57
N SER A 135 -10.37 -17.28 5.65
CA SER A 135 -10.80 -18.08 4.50
C SER A 135 -12.07 -17.58 3.79
N THR A 136 -12.87 -16.75 4.44
CA THR A 136 -14.08 -16.17 3.84
C THR A 136 -13.80 -14.88 3.06
N VAL A 137 -12.61 -14.28 3.21
CA VAL A 137 -12.25 -13.01 2.56
C VAL A 137 -11.59 -13.29 1.22
N ALA A 138 -12.10 -12.65 0.16
CA ALA A 138 -11.50 -12.67 -1.17
C ALA A 138 -10.44 -11.58 -1.31
N GLU A 139 -10.82 -10.34 -0.96
CA GLU A 139 -9.99 -9.15 -1.11
C GLU A 139 -10.29 -8.15 0.00
N ALA A 140 -9.30 -7.35 0.36
CA ALA A 140 -9.45 -6.25 1.30
C ALA A 140 -8.69 -5.01 0.82
N ALA A 141 -9.24 -3.84 1.11
CA ALA A 141 -8.57 -2.56 0.91
C ALA A 141 -8.71 -1.70 2.16
N VAL A 142 -7.59 -1.19 2.67
CA VAL A 142 -7.57 -0.42 3.92
C VAL A 142 -7.16 1.02 3.64
N VAL A 143 -7.84 1.96 4.29
CA VAL A 143 -7.54 3.39 4.23
C VAL A 143 -7.65 4.02 5.63
N GLY A 144 -6.90 5.08 5.85
CA GLY A 144 -7.03 5.91 7.05
C GLY A 144 -8.22 6.86 6.92
N TYR A 145 -8.93 7.10 8.03
CA TYR A 145 -9.98 8.12 8.12
C TYR A 145 -9.82 8.96 9.41
N PRO A 146 -10.31 10.22 9.45
CA PRO A 146 -10.26 11.04 10.65
C PRO A 146 -10.99 10.38 11.82
N HIS A 147 -10.30 10.23 12.94
CA HIS A 147 -10.86 9.66 14.16
C HIS A 147 -10.59 10.58 15.34
N GLU A 148 -11.64 10.94 16.10
CA GLU A 148 -11.58 11.98 17.15
C GLU A 148 -10.50 11.72 18.21
N ILE A 149 -10.36 10.47 18.65
CA ILE A 149 -9.39 10.07 19.68
C ILE A 149 -8.03 9.67 19.09
N LYS A 150 -8.01 8.89 18.01
CA LYS A 150 -6.79 8.27 17.48
C LYS A 150 -6.00 9.15 16.51
N GLY A 151 -6.56 10.28 16.10
CA GLY A 151 -6.08 11.08 14.96
C GLY A 151 -6.55 10.46 13.65
N GLN A 152 -6.03 9.27 13.32
CA GLN A 152 -6.58 8.43 12.25
C GLN A 152 -7.06 7.08 12.79
N GLY A 153 -8.20 6.63 12.27
CA GLY A 153 -8.71 5.28 12.44
C GLY A 153 -8.49 4.43 11.19
N ILE A 154 -8.71 3.13 11.33
CA ILE A 154 -8.56 2.14 10.26
C ILE A 154 -9.93 1.82 9.67
N TYR A 155 -10.11 2.12 8.39
CA TYR A 155 -11.31 1.79 7.62
C TYR A 155 -10.99 0.69 6.61
N ALA A 156 -11.63 -0.47 6.74
CA ALA A 156 -11.40 -1.63 5.89
C ALA A 156 -12.61 -1.91 4.99
N TYR A 157 -12.40 -1.90 3.69
CA TYR A 157 -13.35 -2.40 2.70
C TYR A 157 -13.06 -3.87 2.46
N VAL A 158 -14.08 -4.73 2.60
CA VAL A 158 -13.89 -6.19 2.55
C VAL A 158 -14.84 -6.82 1.54
N THR A 159 -14.26 -7.57 0.61
CA THR A 159 -14.97 -8.44 -0.34
C THR A 159 -14.85 -9.88 0.13
N LEU A 160 -15.98 -10.58 0.24
CA LEU A 160 -16.00 -11.99 0.64
C LEU A 160 -15.91 -12.91 -0.58
N ASN A 161 -15.54 -14.17 -0.34
CA ASN A 161 -15.60 -15.23 -1.34
C ASN A 161 -17.06 -15.51 -1.75
N LEU A 162 -17.23 -16.01 -2.98
CA LEU A 162 -18.57 -16.30 -3.52
C LEU A 162 -19.29 -17.32 -2.63
N GLY A 163 -20.52 -16.97 -2.22
CA GLY A 163 -21.37 -17.82 -1.38
C GLY A 163 -21.25 -17.56 0.12
N GLU A 164 -20.34 -16.69 0.55
CA GLU A 164 -20.26 -16.22 1.93
C GLU A 164 -21.27 -15.10 2.19
N GLU A 165 -21.84 -15.05 3.39
CA GLU A 165 -22.83 -14.04 3.78
C GLU A 165 -22.18 -12.86 4.52
N TYR A 166 -22.67 -11.66 4.22
CA TYR A 166 -22.27 -10.43 4.90
C TYR A 166 -23.01 -10.30 6.24
N THR A 167 -22.36 -10.62 7.35
CA THR A 167 -22.97 -10.60 8.70
C THR A 167 -22.14 -9.80 9.70
N ASP A 168 -22.79 -9.19 10.71
CA ASP A 168 -22.07 -8.44 11.74
C ASP A 168 -21.20 -9.35 12.61
N GLU A 169 -21.61 -10.61 12.81
CA GLU A 169 -20.80 -11.62 13.49
C GLU A 169 -19.47 -11.84 12.75
N LEU A 170 -19.50 -11.85 11.41
CA LEU A 170 -18.28 -11.99 10.62
C LEU A 170 -17.39 -10.74 10.73
N LYS A 171 -17.96 -9.52 10.77
CA LYS A 171 -17.16 -8.30 11.03
C LYS A 171 -16.36 -8.46 12.34
N ASP A 172 -16.98 -8.97 13.40
CA ASP A 172 -16.31 -9.17 14.69
C ASP A 172 -15.23 -10.25 14.66
N ILE A 173 -15.44 -11.33 13.89
CA ILE A 173 -14.41 -12.35 13.65
C ILE A 173 -13.21 -11.73 12.92
N LEU A 174 -13.44 -10.95 11.88
CA LEU A 174 -12.38 -10.29 11.12
C LEU A 174 -11.60 -9.27 11.96
N ARG A 175 -12.27 -8.49 12.82
CA ARG A 175 -11.58 -7.62 13.79
C ARG A 175 -10.66 -8.41 14.72
N LYS A 176 -11.14 -9.55 15.25
CA LYS A 176 -10.35 -10.43 16.12
C LYS A 176 -9.18 -11.07 15.38
N GLN A 177 -9.34 -11.41 14.10
CA GLN A 177 -8.28 -11.93 13.25
C GLN A 177 -7.13 -10.93 13.15
N VAL A 178 -7.40 -9.69 12.71
CA VAL A 178 -6.37 -8.65 12.59
C VAL A 178 -5.69 -8.37 13.93
N ARG A 179 -6.47 -8.33 15.01
CA ARG A 179 -5.94 -8.17 16.37
C ARG A 179 -5.00 -9.30 16.79
N THR A 180 -5.28 -10.53 16.36
CA THR A 180 -4.45 -11.71 16.68
C THR A 180 -3.17 -11.72 15.84
N VAL A 181 -3.25 -11.36 14.55
CA VAL A 181 -2.13 -11.42 13.62
C VAL A 181 -1.13 -10.29 13.84
N ILE A 182 -1.62 -9.05 14.04
CA ILE A 182 -0.77 -7.86 14.13
C ILE A 182 -0.76 -7.32 15.55
N GLY A 183 -1.94 -7.13 16.14
CA GLY A 183 -2.08 -6.62 17.50
C GLY A 183 -3.28 -5.68 17.67
N PRO A 184 -3.62 -5.31 18.92
CA PRO A 184 -4.79 -4.47 19.21
C PRO A 184 -4.81 -3.13 18.47
N ILE A 185 -3.65 -2.54 18.25
CA ILE A 185 -3.51 -1.23 17.58
C ILE A 185 -3.92 -1.26 16.10
N ALA A 186 -3.84 -2.43 15.45
CA ALA A 186 -4.17 -2.65 14.05
C ALA A 186 -5.65 -2.97 13.81
N THR A 187 -6.45 -3.11 14.88
CA THR A 187 -7.86 -3.54 14.76
C THR A 187 -8.65 -2.52 13.93
N PRO A 188 -9.32 -2.94 12.84
CA PRO A 188 -10.16 -2.04 12.06
C PRO A 188 -11.29 -1.44 12.90
N ASP A 189 -11.42 -0.12 12.84
CA ASP A 189 -12.53 0.59 13.49
C ASP A 189 -13.82 0.34 12.71
N VAL A 190 -13.74 0.45 11.39
CA VAL A 190 -14.85 0.20 10.47
C VAL A 190 -14.48 -0.94 9.53
N ILE A 191 -15.40 -1.90 9.40
CA ILE A 191 -15.41 -2.88 8.31
C ILE A 191 -16.65 -2.59 7.48
N HIS A 192 -16.43 -2.19 6.24
CA HIS A 192 -17.46 -1.90 5.26
C HIS A 192 -17.48 -3.01 4.23
N TRP A 193 -18.63 -3.66 4.08
CA TRP A 193 -18.82 -4.67 3.05
C TRP A 193 -18.75 -4.03 1.66
N ALA A 194 -17.83 -4.53 0.85
CA ALA A 194 -17.57 -4.06 -0.48
C ALA A 194 -17.62 -5.26 -1.44
N PRO A 195 -18.80 -5.63 -1.98
CA PRO A 195 -18.91 -6.71 -2.95
C PRO A 195 -18.00 -6.52 -4.19
N ALA A 196 -17.67 -5.27 -4.51
CA ALA A 196 -16.65 -4.91 -5.48
C ALA A 196 -15.81 -3.74 -4.98
N LEU A 197 -14.52 -3.73 -5.36
CA LEU A 197 -13.59 -2.63 -5.10
C LEU A 197 -13.34 -1.83 -6.38
N PRO A 198 -13.19 -0.50 -6.31
CA PRO A 198 -12.92 0.32 -7.48
C PRO A 198 -11.51 0.06 -7.99
N LYS A 199 -11.40 -0.67 -9.10
CA LYS A 199 -10.12 -1.02 -9.73
C LYS A 199 -9.96 -0.37 -11.10
N THR A 200 -8.73 0.01 -11.43
CA THR A 200 -8.36 0.38 -12.80
C THR A 200 -8.43 -0.85 -13.71
N ARG A 201 -8.42 -0.64 -15.04
CA ARG A 201 -8.31 -1.75 -16.02
C ARG A 201 -7.05 -2.62 -15.87
N SER A 202 -6.02 -2.13 -15.16
CA SER A 202 -4.81 -2.89 -14.82
C SER A 202 -4.92 -3.65 -13.49
N GLY A 203 -6.09 -3.63 -12.83
CA GLY A 203 -6.35 -4.32 -11.58
C GLY A 203 -5.94 -3.55 -10.32
N LYS A 204 -5.45 -2.30 -10.45
CA LYS A 204 -5.01 -1.50 -9.29
C LYS A 204 -6.21 -0.95 -8.55
N ILE A 205 -6.32 -1.23 -7.26
CA ILE A 205 -7.33 -0.64 -6.37
C ILE A 205 -7.09 0.88 -6.26
N MET A 206 -8.13 1.67 -6.53
CA MET A 206 -8.09 3.13 -6.45
C MET A 206 -8.38 3.60 -5.02
N ARG A 207 -7.42 3.41 -4.12
CA ARG A 207 -7.52 3.79 -2.69
C ARG A 207 -7.89 5.24 -2.45
N ARG A 208 -7.53 6.15 -3.37
CA ARG A 208 -7.94 7.57 -3.33
C ARG A 208 -9.47 7.72 -3.24
N ILE A 209 -10.22 6.93 -4.00
CA ILE A 209 -11.69 6.97 -4.02
C ILE A 209 -12.23 6.43 -2.70
N LEU A 210 -11.72 5.27 -2.27
CA LEU A 210 -12.07 4.66 -0.99
C LEU A 210 -11.84 5.63 0.19
N ARG A 211 -10.70 6.33 0.20
CA ARG A 211 -10.40 7.34 1.22
C ARG A 211 -11.43 8.48 1.22
N LYS A 212 -11.77 9.03 0.05
CA LYS A 212 -12.79 10.08 -0.08
C LYS A 212 -14.17 9.63 0.40
N ILE A 213 -14.55 8.39 0.10
CA ILE A 213 -15.78 7.80 0.62
C ILE A 213 -15.70 7.71 2.14
N ALA A 214 -14.62 7.15 2.71
CA ALA A 214 -14.43 7.03 4.15
C ALA A 214 -14.48 8.39 4.87
N THR A 215 -13.92 9.46 4.29
CA THR A 215 -13.91 10.82 4.87
C THR A 215 -15.14 11.68 4.59
N ASN A 216 -16.18 11.16 3.92
CA ASN A 216 -17.38 11.90 3.51
C ASN A 216 -17.11 13.03 2.49
N GLU A 217 -16.02 12.96 1.72
CA GLU A 217 -15.66 13.94 0.69
C GLU A 217 -16.14 13.49 -0.70
N ILE A 218 -17.42 13.09 -0.79
CA ILE A 218 -18.01 12.42 -1.96
C ILE A 218 -18.05 13.34 -3.19
N ASP A 219 -18.28 14.63 -2.97
CA ASP A 219 -18.30 15.69 -3.98
C ASP A 219 -16.93 15.93 -4.65
N THR A 220 -15.85 15.44 -4.05
CA THR A 220 -14.47 15.61 -4.54
C THR A 220 -13.79 14.29 -4.93
N ILE A 221 -14.56 13.25 -5.23
CA ILE A 221 -14.05 11.96 -5.72
C ILE A 221 -13.29 12.10 -7.05
N GLY A 222 -13.59 13.12 -7.85
CA GLY A 222 -12.88 13.41 -9.10
C GLY A 222 -13.16 12.39 -10.20
N ASP A 223 -12.22 12.22 -11.14
CA ASP A 223 -12.42 11.38 -12.32
C ASP A 223 -12.42 9.88 -12.00
N THR A 224 -13.44 9.19 -12.50
CA THR A 224 -13.68 7.74 -12.40
C THR A 224 -13.59 7.02 -13.76
N SER A 225 -13.28 7.73 -14.86
CA SER A 225 -13.27 7.20 -16.23
C SER A 225 -12.27 6.06 -16.50
N THR A 226 -11.28 5.92 -15.62
CA THR A 226 -10.22 4.89 -15.69
C THR A 226 -10.59 3.60 -14.96
N LEU A 227 -11.70 3.59 -14.21
CA LEU A 227 -12.22 2.40 -13.55
C LEU A 227 -12.71 1.38 -14.58
N ALA A 228 -12.58 0.11 -14.22
CA ALA A 228 -13.21 -0.98 -14.97
C ALA A 228 -14.74 -0.90 -14.85
N GLU A 229 -15.23 -0.66 -13.63
CA GLU A 229 -16.65 -0.60 -13.27
C GLU A 229 -16.90 0.67 -12.43
N PRO A 230 -17.20 1.83 -13.04
CA PRO A 230 -17.40 3.09 -12.32
C PRO A 230 -18.56 3.07 -11.31
N GLU A 231 -19.63 2.32 -11.60
CA GLU A 231 -20.84 2.16 -10.79
C GLU A 231 -20.58 1.57 -9.38
N VAL A 232 -19.45 0.90 -9.19
CA VAL A 232 -19.00 0.41 -7.88
C VAL A 232 -18.86 1.56 -6.88
N VAL A 233 -18.47 2.75 -7.35
CA VAL A 233 -18.32 3.93 -6.50
C VAL A 233 -19.65 4.33 -5.87
N ASP A 234 -20.73 4.39 -6.65
CA ASP A 234 -22.06 4.77 -6.16
C ASP A 234 -22.60 3.73 -5.16
N SER A 235 -22.34 2.45 -5.43
CA SER A 235 -22.73 1.34 -4.54
C SER A 235 -22.03 1.42 -3.18
N LEU A 236 -20.74 1.77 -3.18
CA LEU A 236 -19.97 1.98 -1.95
C LEU A 236 -20.41 3.23 -1.20
N ILE A 237 -20.81 4.30 -1.90
CA ILE A 237 -21.36 5.48 -1.24
C ILE A 237 -22.70 5.14 -0.57
N ALA A 238 -23.58 4.41 -1.27
CA ALA A 238 -24.92 4.07 -0.79
C ALA A 238 -24.90 3.14 0.43
N SER A 239 -23.99 2.15 0.44
CA SER A 239 -23.85 1.18 1.55
C SER A 239 -23.01 1.71 2.72
N LYS A 240 -22.54 2.96 2.67
CA LYS A 240 -21.70 3.52 3.73
C LYS A 240 -22.51 3.68 5.02
N GLY A 241 -22.13 2.94 6.07
CA GLY A 241 -22.76 3.01 7.38
C GLY A 241 -23.69 1.84 7.69
N GLU A 242 -23.85 0.91 6.74
CA GLU A 242 -24.39 -0.45 6.94
C GLU A 242 -23.30 -1.40 7.48
#